data_AF-A0A945ZVA8-F1
#
_entry.id   AF-A0A945ZVA8-F1
#
_cell.length_a   1.000
_cell.length_b   1.000
_cell.length_c   1.000
_cell.angle_alpha   90.00
_cell.angle_beta   90.00
_cell.angle_gamma   90.00
#
_symmetry.space_group_name_H-M   'P 1'
#
loop_
_entity.id
_entity.type
_entity.pdbx_description
1 polymer ?
#
loop_
_entity_poly.entity_id
_entity_poly.type
_entity_poly.pdbx_seq_one_letter_code
_entity_poly.pdbx_strand_id
1 'polypeptide(L)' 'MWSYFVTNQTLAKLEIWNNSDSYENKVYMLPKHLDQKVAKLYLKRLSVELEELNKDQADYIGVKFKGTYKPRY' A
#
# COMPACT_ATOMS: atom_id res chain seq x y z
N MET A 1 11.08 9.09 5.22
CA MET A 1 10.87 7.91 6.10
C MET A 1 9.92 8.20 7.25
N TRP A 2 10.12 9.27 8.04
CA TRP A 2 9.24 9.62 9.17
C TRP A 2 7.78 9.89 8.78
N SER A 3 7.54 10.56 7.65
CA SER A 3 6.20 10.85 7.15
C SER A 3 5.38 9.58 6.86
N TYR A 4 6.01 8.55 6.27
CA TYR A 4 5.37 7.29 5.89
C TYR A 4 4.73 6.58 7.09
N PHE A 5 5.49 6.53 8.18
CA PHE A 5 5.03 5.99 9.44
C PHE A 5 3.80 6.75 9.98
N VAL A 6 3.84 8.10 9.95
CA VAL A 6 2.73 8.94 10.42
C VAL A 6 1.46 8.71 9.60
N THR A 7 1.54 8.62 8.27
CA THR A 7 0.37 8.37 7.43
C THR A 7 -0.25 7.00 7.70
N ASN A 8 0.57 5.95 7.84
CA ASN A 8 0.06 4.62 8.20
C ASN A 8 -0.61 4.62 9.58
N GLN A 9 -0.05 5.32 10.58
CA GLN A 9 -0.66 5.45 11.90
C GLN A 9 -1.99 6.22 11.88
N THR A 10 -2.07 7.31 11.10
CA THR A 10 -3.33 8.06 10.95
C THR A 10 -4.41 7.22 10.27
N LEU A 11 -4.05 6.46 9.22
CA LEU A 11 -4.99 5.56 8.55
C LEU A 11 -5.47 4.44 9.48
N ALA A 12 -4.56 3.83 10.26
CA ALA A 12 -4.94 2.81 11.24
C ALA A 12 -5.90 3.35 12.30
N LYS A 13 -5.67 4.58 12.79
CA LYS A 13 -6.57 5.24 13.74
C LYS A 13 -7.94 5.53 13.13
N LEU A 14 -8.00 6.02 11.90
CA LEU A 14 -9.26 6.26 11.19
C LEU A 14 -10.03 4.97 10.94
N GLU A 15 -9.33 3.88 10.60
CA GLU A 15 -9.93 2.56 10.37
C GLU A 15 -10.58 2.03 11.65
N ILE A 16 -9.85 2.03 12.77
CA ILE A 16 -10.36 1.57 14.07
C ILE A 16 -11.50 2.47 14.55
N TRP A 17 -11.42 3.78 14.32
CA TRP A 17 -12.47 4.72 14.72
C TRP A 17 -13.77 4.53 13.94
N ASN A 18 -13.68 4.32 12.63
CA ASN A 18 -14.87 4.22 11.78
C ASN A 18 -15.48 2.81 11.74
N ASN A 19 -14.65 1.76 11.92
CA ASN A 19 -15.04 0.37 11.79
C ASN A 19 -14.79 -0.42 13.09
N SER A 20 -14.86 0.22 14.26
CA SER A 20 -14.57 -0.39 15.57
C SER A 20 -15.25 -1.74 15.77
N ASP A 21 -16.50 -1.85 15.33
CA ASP A 21 -17.34 -3.03 15.54
C ASP A 21 -16.91 -4.23 14.69
N SER A 22 -16.09 -4.00 13.66
CA SER A 22 -15.54 -5.03 12.78
C SER A 22 -14.25 -5.66 13.31
N TYR A 23 -13.73 -5.18 14.45
CA TYR A 23 -12.45 -5.63 15.01
C TYR A 23 -12.62 -6.19 16.42
N GLU A 24 -12.20 -7.45 16.60
CA GLU A 24 -12.02 -8.05 17.92
C GLU A 24 -10.71 -7.61 18.58
N ASN A 25 -10.50 -7.95 19.86
CA ASN A 25 -9.22 -7.74 20.57
C ASN A 25 -8.10 -8.66 20.05
N LYS A 26 -7.63 -8.40 18.84
CA LYS A 26 -6.54 -9.12 18.14
C LYS A 26 -5.63 -8.12 17.43
N VAL A 27 -4.45 -8.59 17.03
CA VAL A 27 -3.51 -7.79 16.24
C VAL A 27 -3.83 -7.92 14.76
N TYR A 28 -4.08 -6.80 14.09
CA TYR A 28 -4.35 -6.74 12.66
C TYR A 28 -3.26 -5.97 11.92
N MET A 29 -3.08 -6.29 10.64
CA MET A 29 -2.25 -5.53 9.71
C MET A 29 -3.12 -4.72 8.77
N LEU A 30 -2.67 -3.50 8.46
CA LEU A 30 -3.27 -2.67 7.42
C LEU A 30 -3.28 -3.42 6.08
N PRO A 31 -4.37 -3.32 5.29
CA PRO A 31 -4.41 -3.90 3.94
C PRO A 31 -3.28 -3.39 3.04
N LYS A 32 -2.59 -4.31 2.35
CA LYS A 32 -1.47 -4.00 1.41
C LYS A 32 -1.78 -2.90 0.39
N HIS A 33 -3.04 -2.77 -0.04
CA HIS A 33 -3.43 -1.76 -1.02
C HIS A 33 -3.33 -0.33 -0.48
N LEU A 34 -3.58 -0.12 0.83
CA LEU A 34 -3.40 1.18 1.48
C LEU A 34 -1.91 1.53 1.59
N ASP A 35 -1.10 0.55 1.97
CA ASP A 35 0.36 0.70 2.09
C ASP A 35 0.99 1.10 0.72
N GLN A 36 0.52 0.50 -0.37
CA GLN A 36 0.92 0.88 -1.73
C GLN A 36 0.46 2.28 -2.13
N LYS A 37 -0.75 2.70 -1.73
CA LYS A 37 -1.26 4.05 -2.00
C LYS A 37 -0.40 5.10 -1.29
N VAL A 38 -0.05 4.84 -0.04
CA VAL A 38 0.83 5.69 0.77
C VAL A 38 2.21 5.77 0.11
N ALA A 39 2.81 4.64 -0.27
CA ALA A 39 4.09 4.61 -0.99
C ALA A 39 4.05 5.43 -2.29
N LYS A 40 2.99 5.31 -3.10
CA LYS A 40 2.83 6.09 -4.34
C LYS A 40 2.76 7.59 -4.09
N LEU A 41 2.05 8.03 -3.04
CA LEU A 41 1.99 9.45 -2.67
C LEU A 41 3.36 9.98 -2.23
N TYR A 42 4.15 9.17 -1.52
CA TYR A 42 5.52 9.54 -1.14
C TYR A 42 6.46 9.64 -2.33
N LEU A 43 6.42 8.67 -3.25
CA LEU A 43 7.27 8.66 -4.43
C LEU A 43 6.97 9.86 -5.34
N LYS A 44 5.69 10.23 -5.49
CA LYS A 44 5.29 11.47 -6.19
C LYS A 44 5.87 12.73 -5.54
N ARG A 45 5.93 12.78 -4.20
CA ARG A 45 6.50 13.93 -3.45
C ARG A 45 8.02 14.05 -3.60
N LEU A 46 8.70 12.94 -3.94
CA LEU A 46 10.15 12.90 -4.14
C LEU A 46 10.55 13.17 -5.60
N SER A 47 9.59 13.51 -6.48
CA SER A 47 9.81 13.70 -7.92
C SER A 47 10.51 12.51 -8.59
N VAL A 48 10.25 11.30 -8.08
CA VAL A 48 10.76 10.06 -8.67
C VAL A 48 9.79 9.64 -9.76
N GLU A 49 10.29 9.46 -10.98
CA GLU A 49 9.50 8.88 -12.06
C GLU A 49 9.40 7.37 -11.89
N LEU A 50 8.17 6.86 -11.91
CA LEU A 50 7.90 5.42 -11.90
C LEU A 50 7.62 5.00 -13.33
N GLU A 51 8.44 4.10 -13.86
CA GLU A 51 8.17 3.47 -15.14
C GLU A 51 6.95 2.55 -15.02
N GLU A 52 6.03 2.64 -15.98
CA GLU A 52 4.93 1.70 -16.11
C GLU A 52 5.42 0.50 -16.93
N LEU A 53 5.42 -0.68 -16.30
CA LEU A 53 5.75 -1.94 -16.97
C LEU A 53 4.78 -2.15 -18.13
N ASN A 54 5.29 -2.53 -19.30
CA ASN A 54 4.45 -2.97 -20.41
C ASN A 54 3.88 -4.38 -20.13
N LYS A 55 2.91 -4.80 -20.94
CA LYS A 55 2.19 -6.07 -20.73
C LYS A 55 3.12 -7.28 -20.79
N ASP A 56 4.07 -7.29 -21.72
CA ASP A 56 5.02 -8.38 -21.92
C ASP A 56 6.00 -8.51 -20.75
N GLN A 57 6.46 -7.38 -20.20
CA GLN A 57 7.32 -7.34 -19.02
C GLN A 57 6.57 -7.83 -17.77
N ALA A 58 5.31 -7.43 -17.61
CA ALA A 58 4.47 -7.87 -16.49
C ALA A 58 4.21 -9.38 -16.53
N ASP A 59 3.92 -9.92 -17.72
CA ASP A 59 3.75 -11.35 -17.95
C ASP A 59 5.06 -12.12 -17.73
N TYR A 60 6.21 -11.55 -18.15
CA TYR A 60 7.54 -12.15 -17.93
C TYR A 60 7.90 -12.32 -16.45
N ILE A 61 7.54 -11.36 -15.60
CA ILE A 61 7.82 -11.42 -14.15
C ILE A 61 6.65 -11.99 -13.32
N GLY A 62 5.57 -12.43 -13.98
CA GLY A 62 4.43 -13.07 -13.34
C GLY A 62 3.60 -12.15 -12.43
N VAL A 63 3.55 -10.84 -12.73
CA VAL A 63 2.75 -9.87 -11.97
C VAL A 63 1.64 -9.28 -12.84
N LYS A 64 0.51 -8.91 -12.23
CA LYS A 64 -0.57 -8.24 -12.97
C LYS A 64 -0.16 -6.80 -13.31
N PHE A 65 -0.34 -6.39 -14.57
CA PHE A 65 -0.10 -5.03 -15.10
C PHE A 65 -0.71 -3.90 -14.25
N LYS A 66 -1.84 -4.13 -13.55
CA LYS A 66 -2.47 -3.19 -12.61
C LYS A 66 -2.67 -3.78 -11.20
N GLY A 67 -1.74 -4.62 -10.73
CA GLY A 67 -1.84 -5.31 -9.44
C GLY A 67 -0.67 -5.05 -8.50
N THR A 68 -0.74 -5.65 -7.30
CA THR A 68 0.35 -5.65 -6.33
C THR A 68 1.61 -6.27 -6.93
N TYR A 69 2.67 -5.47 -7.13
CA TYR A 69 3.97 -5.89 -7.70
C TYR A 69 4.80 -6.83 -6.80
N LYS A 70 4.32 -7.23 -5.62
CA LYS A 70 5.00 -8.17 -4.74
C LYS A 70 4.05 -9.25 -4.19
N PRO A 71 4.43 -10.55 -4.23
CA PRO A 71 3.67 -11.63 -3.61
C PRO A 71 3.50 -11.43 -2.09
N ARG A 72 2.45 -12.05 -1.51
CA ARG A 72 2.29 -12.15 -0.05
C ARG A 72 3.18 -13.29 0.44
N TYR A 73 4.35 -12.93 0.93
CA TYR A 73 5.04 -13.71 1.96
C TYR A 73 4.81 -13.01 3.28
#